data_AF-A0A671RHV2-F1
#
_entry.id   AF-A0A671RHV2-F1
#
_cell.length_a   1.000
_cell.length_b   1.000
_cell.length_c   1.000
_cell.angle_alpha   90.00
_cell.angle_beta   90.00
_cell.angle_gamma   90.00
#
_symmetry.space_group_name_H-M   'P 1'
#
loop_
_entity.id
_entity.type
_entity.pdbx_description
1 polymer ?
#
loop_
_entity_poly.entity_id
_entity_poly.type
_entity_poly.pdbx_seq_one_letter_code
_entity_poly.pdbx_strand_id
1 'polypeptide(L)' 'MSFFGFGQTAEIDIVLNDAETRKKAEHKTEDGKKDKYFLFYDGETVKTFFIIIIINIQNS' A
#
# COMPACT_ATOMS: atom_id res chain seq x y z
N MET A 1 -16.06 -23.46 24.21
CA MET A 1 -16.72 -22.28 23.62
C MET A 1 -15.78 -21.10 23.75
N SER A 2 -15.51 -20.42 22.63
CA SER A 2 -14.66 -19.23 22.42
C SER A 2 -13.14 -19.39 22.61
N PHE A 3 -12.43 -19.50 21.48
CA PHE A 3 -10.97 -19.45 21.35
C PHE A 3 -10.63 -18.40 20.26
N PHE A 4 -11.10 -17.16 20.45
CA PHE A 4 -10.74 -15.99 19.60
C PHE A 4 -9.74 -15.11 20.36
N GLY A 5 -8.53 -15.64 20.58
CA GLY A 5 -7.52 -15.06 21.47
C GLY A 5 -6.33 -14.37 20.80
N PHE A 6 -6.23 -14.24 19.48
CA PHE A 6 -5.05 -13.61 18.87
C PHE A 6 -5.42 -12.66 17.74
N GLY A 7 -5.23 -11.37 18.01
CA GLY A 7 -5.24 -10.31 17.01
C GLY A 7 -4.05 -10.48 16.08
N GLN A 8 -4.24 -11.22 14.99
CA GLN A 8 -3.35 -11.09 13.84
C GLN A 8 -3.63 -9.73 13.21
N THR A 9 -2.71 -8.79 13.41
CA THR A 9 -2.71 -7.54 12.67
C THR A 9 -1.85 -7.76 11.44
N ALA A 10 -2.42 -7.60 10.24
CA ALA A 10 -1.67 -7.67 8.99
C ALA A 10 -1.48 -6.26 8.44
N GLU A 11 -0.23 -5.88 8.18
CA GLU A 11 0.11 -4.69 7.41
C GLU A 11 0.22 -5.06 5.93
N ILE A 12 -0.35 -4.24 5.06
CA ILE A 12 -0.37 -4.47 3.61
C ILE A 12 0.33 -3.29 2.95
N ASP A 13 1.46 -3.57 2.32
CA ASP A 13 2.20 -2.61 1.53
C ASP A 13 2.13 -2.97 0.04
N ILE A 14 1.92 -1.94 -0.79
CA ILE A 14 1.90 -2.09 -2.25
C ILE A 14 3.14 -1.39 -2.81
N VAL A 15 4.03 -2.17 -3.42
CA VAL A 15 5.28 -1.65 -4.00
C VAL A 15 5.24 -1.81 -5.51
N LEU A 16 5.45 -0.72 -6.24
CA LEU A 16 5.60 -0.73 -7.69
C LEU A 16 7.03 -1.12 -8.07
N ASN A 17 7.20 -1.92 -9.12
CA ASN A 17 8.54 -2.32 -9.57
C ASN A 17 9.42 -1.13 -9.98
N ASP A 18 8.81 -0.12 -10.58
CA ASP A 18 9.50 1.08 -11.06
C ASP A 18 9.33 2.26 -10.10
N ALA A 19 9.06 2.01 -8.81
CA ALA A 19 8.71 3.07 -7.85
C ALA A 19 9.76 4.20 -7.74
N GLU A 20 11.04 3.90 -8.00
CA GLU A 20 12.14 4.89 -7.93
C GLU A 20 12.30 5.71 -9.21
N THR A 21 12.05 5.10 -10.38
CA THR A 21 12.27 5.74 -11.70
C THR A 21 10.99 6.35 -12.28
N ARG A 22 9.82 6.02 -11.71
CA ARG A 22 8.51 6.41 -12.26
C ARG A 22 8.11 7.83 -11.88
N LYS A 23 7.49 8.52 -12.84
CA LYS A 23 7.02 9.89 -12.68
C LYS A 23 5.91 9.96 -11.64
N LYS A 24 6.01 10.95 -10.75
CA LYS A 24 4.96 11.30 -9.79
C LYS A 24 4.26 12.57 -10.25
N ALA A 25 2.93 12.56 -10.25
CA ALA A 25 2.11 13.72 -10.54
C ALA A 25 1.54 14.30 -9.24
N GLU A 26 1.49 15.63 -9.14
CA GLU A 26 0.75 16.29 -8.06
C GLU A 26 -0.75 16.17 -8.35
N HIS A 27 -1.49 15.56 -7.44
CA HIS A 27 -2.93 15.53 -7.47
C HIS A 27 -3.45 16.28 -6.25
N LYS A 28 -4.36 17.22 -6.49
CA LYS A 28 -5.02 17.96 -5.43
C LYS A 28 -6.17 17.12 -4.91
N THR A 29 -6.05 16.62 -3.70
CA THR A 29 -7.09 15.90 -2.98
C THR A 29 -8.24 16.85 -2.63
N GLU A 30 -9.43 16.29 -2.38
CA GLU A 30 -10.64 17.06 -2.10
C GLU A 30 -10.50 17.96 -0.86
N ASP A 31 -9.66 17.56 0.11
CA ASP A 31 -9.28 18.34 1.29
C ASP A 31 -8.32 19.51 1.00
N GLY A 32 -7.99 19.75 -0.27
CA GLY A 32 -7.08 20.82 -0.69
C GLY A 32 -5.59 20.53 -0.50
N LYS A 33 -5.24 19.36 0.01
CA LYS A 33 -3.86 18.87 0.10
C LYS A 33 -3.34 18.52 -1.30
N LYS A 34 -2.04 18.67 -1.49
CA LYS A 34 -1.35 18.26 -2.73
C LYS A 34 -0.53 17.02 -2.41
N ASP A 35 -1.01 15.87 -2.85
CA ASP A 35 -0.33 14.60 -2.68
C ASP A 35 0.28 14.17 -4.02
N LYS A 36 1.42 13.48 -3.95
CA LYS A 36 2.15 13.01 -5.14
C LYS A 36 1.84 11.54 -5.36
N TYR A 37 1.17 11.24 -6.47
CA TYR A 37 0.82 9.87 -6.86
C TYR A 37 1.60 9.42 -8.09
N PHE A 38 1.74 8.11 -8.26
CA PHE A 38 2.36 7.54 -9.46
C PHE A 38 1.46 7.78 -10.68
N LEU A 39 2.07 8.27 -11.76
CA LEU A 39 1.37 8.55 -13.01
C LEU A 39 1.48 7.35 -13.95
N PHE A 40 0.34 6.94 -14.50
CA PHE A 40 0.23 5.92 -15.53
C PHE A 40 -0.48 6.49 -16.76
N TYR A 41 0.02 6.14 -17.94
CA TYR A 41 -0.63 6.46 -19.20
C TYR A 41 -1.38 5.25 -19.75
N ASP A 42 -2.33 5.50 -20.64
CA ASP A 42 -3.08 4.43 -21.31
C ASP A 42 -2.14 3.50 -22.10
N GLY A 43 -2.32 2.19 -21.95
CA GLY A 43 -1.46 1.16 -22.53
C GLY A 43 -0.21 0.78 -21.71
N GLU A 44 0.09 1.45 -20.59
CA GLU A 44 1.21 1.05 -19.73
C GLU A 44 0.88 -0.20 -18.88
N THR A 45 1.80 -1.16 -18.82
CA THR A 45 1.63 -2.33 -17.95
C THR A 45 1.89 -1.95 -16.50
N VAL A 46 0.89 -2.12 -15.64
CA VAL A 46 1.01 -1.92 -14.20
C VAL A 46 1.57 -3.21 -13.57
N LYS A 47 2.83 -3.18 -13.12
CA LYS A 47 3.46 -4.29 -12.39
C LYS A 47 3.70 -3.89 -10.94
N THR A 48 3.07 -4.61 -10.03
CA THR A 48 3.10 -4.33 -8.59
C THR A 48 3.38 -5.60 -7.82
N PHE A 49 4.06 -5.48 -6.69
CA PHE A 49 4.16 -6.54 -5.70
C PHE A 49 3.35 -6.15 -4.46
N PHE A 50 2.63 -7.14 -3.93
CA PHE A 50 1.95 -7.03 -2.63
C PHE A 50 2.84 -7.65 -1.57
N ILE A 51 3.15 -6.87 -0.54
CA ILE A 51 3.88 -7.34 0.62
C ILE A 51 2.87 -7.39 1.77
N ILE A 52 2.67 -8.58 2.31
CA ILE A 52 1.80 -8.79 3.47
C ILE A 52 2.70 -9.12 4.64
N ILE A 53 2.70 -8.26 5.64
CA ILE A 53 3.45 -8.45 6.88
C ILE A 53 2.44 -8.87 7.96
N ILE A 54 2.48 -10.14 8.34
CA ILE A 54 1.63 -10.66 9.41
C ILE A 54 2.32 -10.41 10.75
N ILE A 55 1.79 -9.47 11.53
CA ILE A 55 2.27 -9.16 12.86
C ILE A 55 1.44 -10.01 13.85
N ASN A 56 2.09 -11.01 14.43
CA ASN A 56 1.49 -11.80 15.50
C ASN A 56 1.71 -11.07 16.83
N ILE A 57 0.67 -10.38 17.30
CA ILE A 57 0.68 -9.79 18.64
C ILE A 57 0.42 -10.94 19.62
N GLN A 58 1.48 -11.64 20.02
CA GLN A 58 1.46 -12.45 21.23
C GLN A 58 1.44 -11.47 22.41
N ASN A 59 0.24 -11.07 22.85
CA ASN A 59 0.08 -10.38 24.13
C ASN A 59 0.47 -11.37 25.24
N SER A 60 1.62 -11.13 25.87
CA SER A 60 1.99 -11.70 27.17
C SER A 60 1.59 -10.74 28.29
#